data_AF-A0A2V8PRB9-F1
#
_entry.id   AF-A0A2V8PRB9-F1
#
_cell.length_a   1.000
_cell.length_b   1.000
_cell.length_c   1.000
_cell.angle_alpha   90.00
_cell.angle_beta   90.00
_cell.angle_gamma   90.00
#
_symmetry.space_group_name_H-M   'P 1'
#
loop_
_entity.id
_entity.type
_entity.pdbx_description
1 polymer ?
#
loop_
_entity_poly.entity_id
_entity_poly.type
_entity_poly.pdbx_seq_one_letter_code
_entity_poly.pdbx_strand_id
1 'polypeptide(L)'
;MTKAEVRPIGITALSLFFLFGAGASFVSFISLLFPGSFLDPVWRLNPRARAGLGGMGVWAVILMGAVCVACALAAVGLWRGARWGYWLPVSLVAVNLLGDVLNVFLGTEPRAVIGIPIALAILAFLMSRRARRFFLGK
;
A
#
# COMPACT_ATOMS: atom_id res chain seq x y z
N MET A 1 -18.47 -21.31 25.28
CA MET A 1 -17.85 -21.04 23.96
C MET A 1 -17.52 -19.55 23.88
N THR A 2 -16.26 -19.19 24.07
CA THR A 2 -15.76 -17.82 23.98
C THR A 2 -15.93 -17.32 22.54
N LYS A 3 -16.61 -16.18 22.35
CA LYS A 3 -16.66 -15.48 21.07
C LYS A 3 -15.22 -15.21 20.65
N ALA A 4 -14.66 -16.05 19.78
CA ALA A 4 -13.52 -15.63 18.99
C ALA A 4 -13.96 -14.35 18.29
N GLU A 5 -13.34 -13.22 18.62
CA GLU A 5 -13.54 -11.95 17.93
C GLU A 5 -13.28 -12.20 16.45
N VAL A 6 -14.33 -12.51 15.69
CA VAL A 6 -14.24 -12.88 14.29
C VAL A 6 -13.64 -11.69 13.57
N ARG A 7 -12.44 -11.87 13.01
CA ARG A 7 -11.70 -10.82 12.31
C ARG A 7 -12.61 -10.22 11.23
N PRO A 8 -12.91 -8.91 11.29
CA PRO A 8 -13.74 -8.25 10.29
C PRO A 8 -13.28 -8.57 8.86
N ILE A 9 -14.22 -8.87 7.96
CA ILE A 9 -13.92 -9.17 6.55
C ILE A 9 -13.05 -8.07 5.92
N GLY A 10 -13.32 -6.80 6.25
CA GLY A 10 -12.51 -5.67 5.77
C GLY A 10 -11.03 -5.73 6.18
N ILE A 11 -10.69 -6.28 7.35
CA ILE A 11 -9.28 -6.45 7.76
C ILE A 11 -8.61 -7.53 6.92
N THR A 12 -9.31 -8.63 6.63
CA THR A 12 -8.81 -9.67 5.72
C THR A 12 -8.61 -9.12 4.30
N ALA A 13 -9.60 -8.37 3.78
CA ALA A 13 -9.51 -7.73 2.47
C ALA A 13 -8.33 -6.74 2.41
N LEU A 14 -8.15 -5.91 3.43
CA LEU A 14 -7.00 -4.99 3.52
C LEU A 14 -5.67 -5.73 3.61
N SER A 15 -5.61 -6.82 4.38
CA SER A 15 -4.40 -7.65 4.46
C SER A 15 -4.01 -8.20 3.09
N LEU A 16 -4.98 -8.68 2.30
CA LEU A 16 -4.73 -9.15 0.94
C LEU A 16 -4.35 -8.01 0.00
N PHE A 17 -4.97 -6.84 0.15
CA PHE A 17 -4.63 -5.63 -0.61
C PHE A 17 -3.17 -5.22 -0.37
N PHE A 18 -2.72 -5.14 0.88
CA PHE A 18 -1.33 -4.84 1.19
C PHE A 18 -0.37 -5.93 0.74
N LEU A 19 -0.77 -7.21 0.78
CA LEU A 19 0.03 -8.30 0.24
C LEU A 19 0.21 -8.18 -1.28
N PHE A 20 -0.85 -7.82 -2.00
CA PHE A 20 -0.78 -7.51 -3.43
C PHE A 20 0.14 -6.33 -3.71
N GLY A 21 0.02 -5.24 -2.92
CA GLY A 21 0.92 -4.10 -2.99
C GLY A 21 2.39 -4.47 -2.76
N ALA A 22 2.66 -5.34 -1.78
CA ALA A 22 4.01 -5.87 -1.53
C ALA A 22 4.53 -6.63 -2.77
N GLY A 23 3.73 -7.52 -3.36
CA GLY A 23 4.10 -8.24 -4.59
C GLY A 23 4.39 -7.30 -5.76
N ALA A 24 3.51 -6.34 -6.04
CA ALA A 24 3.68 -5.38 -7.13
C ALA A 24 4.94 -4.52 -6.94
N SER A 25 5.18 -4.06 -5.71
CA SER A 25 6.37 -3.27 -5.38
C SER A 25 7.66 -4.10 -5.40
N PHE A 26 7.61 -5.38 -5.02
CA PHE A 26 8.72 -6.31 -5.13
C PHE A 26 9.12 -6.56 -6.59
N VAL A 27 8.14 -6.81 -7.47
CA VAL A 27 8.40 -6.97 -8.91
C VAL A 27 9.05 -5.72 -9.49
N SER A 28 8.55 -4.55 -9.11
CA SER A 28 9.12 -3.26 -9.51
C SER A 28 10.55 -3.08 -8.98
N PHE A 29 10.80 -3.44 -7.72
CA PHE A 29 12.12 -3.41 -7.09
C PHE A 29 13.13 -4.28 -7.85
N ILE A 30 12.78 -5.53 -8.14
CA ILE A 30 13.68 -6.45 -8.88
C ILE A 30 13.90 -5.96 -10.31
N SER A 31 12.87 -5.48 -11.00
CA SER A 31 13.02 -4.97 -12.38
C SER A 31 13.81 -3.66 -12.46
N LEU A 32 13.83 -2.85 -11.40
CA LEU A 32 14.70 -1.68 -11.31
C LEU A 32 16.16 -2.07 -10.98
N LEU A 33 16.36 -3.11 -10.17
CA LEU A 33 17.70 -3.60 -9.81
C LEU A 33 18.39 -4.31 -10.99
N PHE A 34 17.60 -4.99 -11.83
CA PHE A 34 18.06 -5.69 -13.03
C PHE A 34 17.33 -5.18 -14.28
N PRO A 35 17.67 -3.98 -14.77
CA PRO A 35 17.10 -3.46 -16.01
C PRO A 35 17.50 -4.37 -17.19
N GLY A 36 16.56 -4.62 -18.11
CA GLY A 36 16.73 -5.56 -19.22
C GLY A 36 16.43 -7.03 -18.87
N SER A 37 15.97 -7.32 -17.65
CA SER A 37 15.59 -8.67 -17.23
C SER A 37 14.24 -9.12 -17.81
N PHE A 38 13.89 -10.38 -17.59
CA PHE A 38 12.60 -10.96 -17.98
C PHE A 38 11.38 -10.29 -17.34
N LEU A 39 11.59 -9.46 -16.30
CA LEU A 39 10.54 -8.70 -15.63
C LEU A 39 10.26 -7.34 -16.27
N ASP A 40 11.13 -6.84 -17.16
CA ASP A 40 10.91 -5.57 -17.86
C ASP A 40 9.60 -5.47 -18.65
N PRO A 41 9.04 -6.56 -19.23
CA PRO A 41 7.70 -6.52 -19.82
C PRO A 41 6.60 -6.08 -18.86
N VAL A 42 6.78 -6.18 -17.54
CA VAL A 42 5.80 -5.70 -16.54
C VAL A 42 5.52 -4.20 -16.71
N TRP A 43 6.51 -3.43 -17.17
CA TRP A 43 6.34 -2.00 -17.41
C TRP A 43 5.41 -1.69 -18.56
N ARG A 44 5.07 -2.66 -19.42
CA ARG A 44 4.03 -2.48 -20.44
C ARG A 44 2.65 -2.32 -19.82
N LEU A 45 2.43 -2.87 -18.62
CA LEU A 45 1.19 -2.69 -17.86
C LEU A 45 1.09 -1.26 -17.28
N ASN A 46 2.23 -0.68 -16.89
CA ASN A 46 2.28 0.67 -16.34
C ASN A 46 3.53 1.44 -16.81
N PRO A 47 3.53 1.92 -18.06
CA PRO A 47 4.70 2.60 -18.64
C PRO A 47 4.99 3.94 -17.96
N ARG A 48 3.97 4.55 -17.33
CA ARG A 48 4.11 5.80 -16.58
C ARG A 48 4.90 5.60 -15.30
N ALA A 49 4.62 4.51 -14.57
CA ALA A 49 5.41 4.16 -13.39
C ALA A 49 6.88 3.96 -13.75
N ARG A 50 7.19 3.36 -14.92
CA ARG A 50 8.56 3.24 -15.41
C ARG A 50 9.22 4.60 -15.67
N ALA A 51 8.49 5.55 -16.27
CA ALA A 51 9.01 6.89 -16.52
C ALA A 51 9.28 7.64 -15.20
N GLY A 52 8.33 7.62 -14.26
CA GLY A 52 8.48 8.28 -12.96
C GLY A 52 9.61 7.70 -12.11
N LEU A 53 9.69 6.36 -12.03
CA LEU A 53 10.76 5.68 -11.28
C LEU A 53 12.12 5.79 -12.00
N GLY A 54 12.14 5.76 -13.33
CA GLY A 54 13.35 5.88 -14.13
C GLY A 54 14.07 7.22 -13.90
N GLY A 55 13.32 8.31 -13.68
CA GLY A 55 13.88 9.62 -13.35
C GLY A 55 14.57 9.71 -11.99
N MET A 56 14.32 8.75 -11.08
CA MET A 56 14.88 8.74 -9.72
C MET A 56 16.12 7.85 -9.56
N GLY A 57 16.43 7.00 -10.54
CA GLY A 57 17.60 6.10 -10.50
C GLY A 57 17.60 5.19 -9.25
N VAL A 58 18.71 5.17 -8.51
CA VAL A 58 18.88 4.33 -7.29
C VAL A 58 17.83 4.65 -6.22
N TRP A 59 17.35 5.88 -6.13
CA TRP A 59 16.31 6.24 -5.17
C TRP A 59 14.99 5.49 -5.43
N ALA A 60 14.68 5.16 -6.69
CA ALA A 60 13.53 4.34 -7.02
C ALA A 60 13.64 2.92 -6.43
N VAL A 61 14.84 2.32 -6.49
CA VAL A 61 15.11 1.00 -5.92
C VAL A 61 14.90 1.03 -4.41
N ILE A 62 15.48 2.01 -3.72
CA ILE A 62 15.31 2.18 -2.27
C ILE A 62 13.85 2.38 -1.90
N LEU A 63 13.15 3.25 -2.62
CA LEU A 63 11.74 3.58 -2.37
C LEU A 63 10.85 2.36 -2.57
N MET A 64 10.99 1.62 -3.68
CA MET A 64 10.20 0.42 -3.95
C MET A 64 10.51 -0.71 -2.96
N GLY A 65 11.76 -0.86 -2.53
CA GLY A 65 12.14 -1.78 -1.46
C GLY A 65 11.48 -1.42 -0.13
N ALA A 66 11.51 -0.14 0.25
CA ALA A 66 10.86 0.36 1.46
C ALA A 66 9.34 0.15 1.42
N VAL A 67 8.69 0.45 0.30
CA VAL A 67 7.25 0.21 0.08
C VAL A 67 6.93 -1.27 0.20
N CYS A 68 7.75 -2.15 -0.39
CA CYS A 68 7.58 -3.60 -0.30
C CYS A 68 7.58 -4.09 1.15
N VAL A 69 8.61 -3.71 1.92
CA VAL A 69 8.72 -4.08 3.33
C VAL A 69 7.55 -3.52 4.14
N ALA A 70 7.20 -2.25 3.95
CA ALA A 70 6.12 -1.62 4.67
C ALA A 70 4.76 -2.29 4.38
N CYS A 71 4.48 -2.61 3.13
CA CYS A 71 3.27 -3.33 2.71
C CYS A 71 3.24 -4.76 3.28
N ALA A 72 4.35 -5.49 3.25
CA ALA A 72 4.45 -6.83 3.84
C ALA A 72 4.21 -6.79 5.36
N LEU A 73 4.82 -5.83 6.07
CA LEU A 73 4.59 -5.62 7.49
C LEU A 73 3.14 -5.25 7.76
N ALA A 74 2.54 -4.33 7.00
CA ALA A 74 1.14 -3.97 7.14
C ALA A 74 0.20 -5.17 6.96
N ALA A 75 0.42 -6.01 5.94
CA ALA A 75 -0.33 -7.24 5.73
C ALA A 75 -0.21 -8.19 6.93
N VAL A 76 1.02 -8.44 7.43
CA VAL A 76 1.26 -9.31 8.59
C VAL A 76 0.62 -8.73 9.85
N GLY A 77 0.71 -7.43 10.06
CA GLY A 77 0.15 -6.73 11.22
C GLY A 77 -1.38 -6.77 11.23
N LEU A 78 -2.01 -6.54 10.08
CA LEU A 78 -3.46 -6.68 9.89
C LEU A 78 -3.90 -8.12 10.14
N TRP A 79 -3.18 -9.10 9.57
CA TRP A 79 -3.51 -10.52 9.70
C TRP A 79 -3.44 -11.00 11.16
N ARG A 80 -2.41 -10.57 11.90
CA ARG A 80 -2.17 -10.91 13.31
C ARG A 80 -3.05 -10.12 14.28
N GLY A 81 -3.70 -9.04 13.83
CA GLY A 81 -4.50 -8.19 14.71
C GLY A 81 -3.66 -7.53 15.81
N ALA A 82 -2.44 -7.11 15.48
CA ALA A 82 -1.50 -6.48 16.43
C ALA A 82 -1.65 -4.95 16.42
N ARG A 83 -1.36 -4.27 17.56
CA ARG A 83 -1.47 -2.80 17.67
C ARG A 83 -0.64 -2.04 16.62
N TRP A 84 0.55 -2.54 16.30
CA TRP A 84 1.39 -1.97 15.23
C TRP A 84 0.80 -2.17 13.83
N GLY A 85 0.02 -3.24 13.66
CA GLY A 85 -0.72 -3.56 12.43
C GLY A 85 -1.93 -2.65 12.17
N TYR A 86 -2.27 -1.77 13.12
CA TYR A 86 -3.20 -0.67 12.89
C TYR A 86 -2.46 0.57 12.36
N TRP A 87 -1.37 0.96 13.02
CA TRP A 87 -0.67 2.21 12.68
C TRP A 87 0.03 2.15 11.33
N LEU A 88 0.65 1.03 10.96
CA LEU A 88 1.33 0.90 9.66
C LEU A 88 0.41 1.13 8.46
N PRO A 89 -0.71 0.40 8.28
CA PRO A 89 -1.60 0.63 7.15
C PRO A 89 -2.28 2.00 7.18
N VAL A 90 -2.59 2.54 8.37
CA VAL A 90 -3.10 3.93 8.48
C VAL A 90 -2.08 4.92 7.93
N SER A 91 -0.82 4.83 8.36
CA SER A 91 0.26 5.70 7.88
C SER A 91 0.50 5.54 6.38
N LEU A 92 0.54 4.29 5.88
CA LEU A 92 0.74 4.02 4.45
C LEU A 92 -0.35 4.62 3.58
N VAL A 93 -1.62 4.43 3.96
CA VAL A 93 -2.75 4.98 3.19
C VAL A 93 -2.78 6.50 3.31
N ALA A 94 -2.45 7.08 4.46
CA ALA A 94 -2.39 8.53 4.63
C ALA A 94 -1.29 9.18 3.77
N VAL A 95 -0.08 8.59 3.75
CA VAL A 95 1.03 9.07 2.90
C VAL A 95 0.68 8.91 1.42
N ASN A 96 0.09 7.77 1.04
CA ASN A 96 -0.34 7.55 -0.35
C ASN A 96 -1.41 8.55 -0.78
N LEU A 97 -2.41 8.80 0.07
CA LEU A 97 -3.44 9.80 -0.17
C LEU A 97 -2.85 11.20 -0.33
N LEU A 98 -1.89 11.59 0.53
CA LEU A 98 -1.21 12.87 0.41
C LEU A 98 -0.48 13.00 -0.93
N GLY A 99 0.21 11.94 -1.36
CA GLY A 99 0.85 11.88 -2.67
C GLY A 99 -0.13 12.04 -3.83
N ASP A 100 -1.28 11.35 -3.78
CA ASP A 100 -2.32 11.48 -4.80
C ASP A 100 -2.91 12.89 -4.84
N VAL A 101 -3.19 13.48 -3.67
CA VAL A 101 -3.68 14.86 -3.56
C VAL A 101 -2.68 15.85 -4.15
N LEU A 102 -1.39 15.74 -3.82
CA LEU A 102 -0.34 16.59 -4.38
C LEU A 102 -0.22 16.42 -5.90
N ASN A 103 -0.31 15.18 -6.41
CA ASN A 103 -0.27 14.91 -7.84
C ASN A 103 -1.46 15.53 -8.60
N VAL A 104 -2.65 15.52 -8.00
CA VAL A 104 -3.84 16.18 -8.57
C VAL A 104 -3.68 17.70 -8.55
N PHE A 105 -3.24 18.28 -7.43
CA PHE A 105 -3.05 19.72 -7.31
C PHE A 105 -1.96 20.27 -8.23
N LEU A 106 -0.86 19.53 -8.41
CA LEU A 106 0.23 19.90 -9.31
C LEU A 106 -0.07 19.57 -10.78
N GLY A 107 -1.21 18.93 -11.07
CA GLY A 107 -1.60 18.54 -12.42
C GLY A 107 -0.69 17.48 -13.07
N THR A 108 0.16 16.80 -12.29
CA THR A 108 1.13 15.82 -12.79
C THR A 108 0.45 14.53 -13.23
N GLU A 109 -0.53 14.05 -12.47
CA GLU A 109 -1.29 12.83 -12.79
C GLU A 109 -2.79 13.01 -12.46
N PRO A 110 -3.61 13.47 -13.42
CA PRO A 110 -5.06 13.67 -13.23
C PRO A 110 -5.81 12.39 -12.83
N ARG A 111 -5.23 11.21 -13.10
CA ARG A 111 -5.81 9.91 -12.76
C ARG A 111 -5.74 9.59 -11.27
N ALA A 112 -4.87 10.26 -10.51
CA ALA A 112 -4.77 10.09 -9.06
C ALA A 112 -6.07 10.47 -8.33
N VAL A 113 -6.95 11.26 -8.95
CA VAL A 113 -8.29 11.57 -8.43
C VAL A 113 -9.10 10.32 -8.09
N ILE A 114 -8.91 9.20 -8.81
CA ILE A 114 -9.63 7.95 -8.56
C ILE A 114 -9.12 7.25 -7.28
N GLY A 115 -7.83 7.39 -6.95
CA GLY A 115 -7.22 6.82 -5.76
C GLY A 115 -7.71 7.48 -4.46
N ILE A 116 -7.95 8.79 -4.51
CA ILE A 116 -8.41 9.60 -3.37
C ILE A 116 -9.65 9.03 -2.66
N PRO A 117 -10.80 8.78 -3.32
CA PRO A 117 -11.98 8.25 -2.66
C PRO A 117 -11.76 6.85 -2.08
N ILE A 118 -10.94 6.01 -2.74
CA ILE A 118 -10.62 4.66 -2.27
C ILE A 118 -9.79 4.76 -0.98
N ALA A 119 -8.73 5.57 -0.98
CA ALA A 119 -7.88 5.77 0.18
C ALA A 119 -8.65 6.39 1.35
N LEU A 120 -9.53 7.36 1.09
CA LEU A 120 -10.42 7.94 2.10
C LEU A 120 -11.38 6.89 2.68
N ALA A 121 -11.97 6.03 1.85
CA ALA A 121 -12.86 4.96 2.32
C ALA A 121 -12.12 3.95 3.20
N ILE A 122 -10.88 3.57 2.83
CA ILE A 122 -10.03 2.69 3.63
C ILE A 122 -9.68 3.34 4.97
N LEU A 123 -9.28 4.62 4.99
CA LEU A 123 -9.00 5.35 6.22
C LEU A 123 -10.24 5.46 7.10
N ALA A 124 -11.40 5.78 6.54
CA ALA A 124 -12.66 5.83 7.27
C ALA A 124 -13.00 4.46 7.90
N PHE A 125 -12.78 3.36 7.17
CA PHE A 125 -12.96 2.01 7.69
C PHE A 125 -12.00 1.70 8.84
N LEU A 126 -10.70 2.01 8.70
CA LEU A 126 -9.70 1.80 9.75
C LEU A 126 -10.00 2.66 10.99
N MET A 127 -10.49 3.89 10.80
CA MET A 127 -10.89 4.80 11.87
C MET A 127 -12.21 4.42 12.53
N SER A 128 -12.98 3.50 11.93
CA SER A 128 -14.25 3.05 12.48
C SER A 128 -14.05 2.39 13.86
N ARG A 129 -15.05 2.54 14.74
CA ARG A 129 -15.03 1.94 16.09
C ARG A 129 -14.79 0.43 16.04
N ARG A 130 -15.24 -0.26 14.98
CA ARG A 130 -15.06 -1.71 14.81
C ARG A 130 -13.59 -2.08 14.59
N ALA A 131 -12.92 -1.41 13.65
CA ALA A 131 -11.51 -1.66 13.39
C ALA A 131 -10.64 -1.25 14.59
N ARG A 132 -10.87 -0.05 15.14
CA ARG A 132 -10.15 0.43 16.33
C ARG A 132 -10.28 -0.51 17.52
N ARG A 133 -11.47 -1.04 17.82
CA ARG A 133 -11.67 -2.01 18.91
C ARG A 133 -10.89 -3.30 18.70
N PHE A 134 -10.87 -3.84 17.49
CA PHE A 134 -10.16 -5.07 17.18
C PHE A 134 -8.64 -4.98 17.43
N PHE A 135 -8.04 -3.80 17.19
CA PHE A 135 -6.60 -3.59 17.36
C PHE A 135 -6.20 -2.96 18.71
N LEU A 136 -6.99 -2.01 19.22
CA LEU A 136 -6.68 -1.22 20.43
C LEU A 136 -7.44 -1.68 21.68
N GLY A 137 -8.44 -2.56 21.52
CA GLY A 137 -9.20 -3.15 22.62
C GLY A 137 -8.60 -4.44 23.22
N LYS A 138 -7.53 -4.96 22.61
CA LYS A 138 -6.59 -5.89 23.27
C LYS A 138 -5.56 -5.08 24.04
#